data_AF-A0A3B4YLG8-F1
#
_entry.id   AF-A0A3B4YLG8-F1
#
_cell.length_a   1.000
_cell.length_b   1.000
_cell.length_c   1.000
_cell.angle_alpha   90.00
_cell.angle_beta   90.00
_cell.angle_gamma   90.00
#
_symmetry.space_group_name_H-M   'P 1'
#
loop_
_entity.id
_entity.type
_entity.pdbx_description
1 polymer ?
#
loop_
_entity_poly.entity_id
_entity_poly.type
_entity_poly.pdbx_seq_one_letter_code
_entity_poly.pdbx_strand_id
1 'polypeptide(L)'
;MFGCLVAGRLVQTDAVQVASDKFVFNLPDYENVNHVVVFMLGTVPFPAGMGGAVYFSFPDPASGGPVWQLLGFITNEKPSAIFKISGLKAGEGGASLMCCDDGDDDDDDDDDGRKTSQFMFL
;
A
#
# COMPACT_ATOMS: atom_id res chain seq x y z
N MET A 1 12.61 -12.20 0.30
CA MET A 1 11.49 -13.02 0.80
C MET A 1 10.23 -12.78 -0.03
N PHE A 2 9.90 -11.51 -0.34
CA PHE A 2 8.72 -11.13 -1.11
C PHE A 2 9.08 -10.45 -2.44
N GLY A 3 8.17 -10.52 -3.40
CA GLY A 3 8.17 -9.76 -4.63
C GLY A 3 6.83 -9.04 -4.78
N CYS A 4 6.89 -7.84 -5.37
CA CYS A 4 5.75 -7.01 -5.70
C CYS A 4 5.76 -6.72 -7.20
N LEU A 5 4.63 -6.93 -7.87
CA LEU A 5 4.48 -6.65 -9.29
C LEU A 5 3.26 -5.78 -9.50
N VAL A 6 3.49 -4.62 -10.10
CA VAL A 6 2.43 -3.74 -10.58
C VAL A 6 2.12 -4.12 -12.02
N ALA A 7 0.86 -4.30 -12.36
CA ALA A 7 0.47 -4.60 -13.74
C ALA A 7 1.01 -3.53 -14.70
N GLY A 8 1.78 -3.96 -15.71
CA GLY A 8 2.41 -3.07 -16.69
C GLY A 8 3.77 -2.49 -16.27
N ARG A 9 4.34 -2.88 -15.12
CA ARG A 9 5.68 -2.45 -14.68
C ARG A 9 6.60 -3.64 -14.39
N LEU A 10 7.88 -3.35 -14.23
CA LEU A 10 8.86 -4.35 -13.80
C LEU A 10 8.57 -4.81 -12.37
N VAL A 11 8.91 -6.08 -12.10
CA VAL A 11 8.86 -6.67 -10.76
C VAL A 11 9.83 -5.94 -9.83
N GLN A 12 9.38 -5.66 -8.62
CA GLN A 12 10.19 -5.16 -7.52
C GLN A 12 10.47 -6.29 -6.53
N THR A 13 11.72 -6.44 -6.12
CA THR A 13 12.17 -7.43 -5.14
C THR A 13 13.01 -6.83 -4.03
N ASP A 14 13.27 -5.53 -4.12
CA ASP A 14 14.06 -4.68 -3.23
C ASP A 14 13.18 -4.05 -2.14
N ALA A 15 12.50 -4.91 -1.38
CA ALA A 15 11.68 -4.47 -0.25
C ALA A 15 12.54 -3.77 0.80
N VAL A 16 12.10 -2.62 1.29
CA VAL A 16 12.70 -1.91 2.42
C VAL A 16 12.20 -2.55 3.71
N GLN A 17 13.09 -3.18 4.48
CA GLN A 17 12.72 -3.74 5.77
C GLN A 17 12.66 -2.62 6.82
N VAL A 18 11.47 -2.35 7.35
CA VAL A 18 11.23 -1.29 8.35
C VAL A 18 11.16 -1.85 9.77
N ALA A 19 10.91 -3.14 9.93
CA ALA A 19 11.06 -3.89 11.17
C ALA A 19 11.42 -5.34 10.88
N SER A 20 11.74 -6.12 11.91
CA SER A 20 12.15 -7.53 11.77
C SER A 20 11.16 -8.38 10.96
N ASP A 21 9.87 -8.09 11.09
CA ASP A 21 8.72 -8.76 10.45
C ASP A 21 8.01 -7.87 9.41
N LYS A 22 8.51 -6.66 9.15
CA LYS A 22 7.79 -5.67 8.33
C LYS A 22 8.59 -5.23 7.12
N PHE A 23 8.00 -5.36 5.95
CA PHE A 23 8.63 -5.00 4.68
C PHE A 23 7.77 -4.02 3.91
N VAL A 24 8.39 -3.01 3.30
CA VAL A 24 7.73 -1.94 2.58
C VAL A 24 8.19 -1.90 1.12
N PHE A 25 7.24 -1.74 0.20
CA PHE A 25 7.52 -1.47 -1.21
C PHE A 25 6.93 -0.13 -1.59
N ASN A 26 7.73 0.70 -2.25
CA ASN A 26 7.32 2.01 -2.71
C ASN A 26 6.75 1.90 -4.11
N LEU A 27 5.52 2.36 -4.29
CA LEU A 27 4.92 2.48 -5.62
C LEU A 27 4.87 3.95 -6.02
N PRO A 28 5.73 4.37 -6.97
CA PRO A 28 5.56 5.66 -7.60
C PRO A 28 4.27 5.68 -8.44
N ASP A 29 3.68 6.84 -8.68
CA ASP A 29 2.53 7.00 -9.58
C ASP A 29 1.38 6.02 -9.28
N TYR A 30 1.04 5.87 -7.99
CA TYR A 30 0.03 4.90 -7.52
C TYR A 30 -1.36 5.15 -8.11
N GLU A 31 -1.63 6.37 -8.56
CA GLU A 31 -2.90 6.75 -9.19
C GLU A 31 -3.18 5.98 -10.48
N ASN A 32 -2.13 5.52 -11.15
CA ASN A 32 -2.21 4.72 -12.38
C ASN A 32 -2.16 3.20 -12.10
N VAL A 33 -2.16 2.80 -10.82
CA VAL A 33 -2.06 1.39 -10.42
C VAL A 33 -3.45 0.78 -10.28
N ASN A 34 -3.75 -0.17 -11.15
CA ASN A 34 -5.03 -0.88 -11.12
C ASN A 34 -4.95 -2.20 -10.35
N HIS A 35 -3.89 -2.98 -10.60
CA HIS A 35 -3.69 -4.29 -10.01
C HIS A 35 -2.26 -4.42 -9.48
N VAL A 36 -2.14 -4.94 -8.27
CA VAL A 36 -0.87 -5.28 -7.64
C VAL A 36 -0.87 -6.75 -7.29
N VAL A 37 0.20 -7.43 -7.67
CA VAL A 37 0.46 -8.82 -7.35
C VAL A 37 1.54 -8.86 -6.30
N VAL A 38 1.26 -9.57 -5.22
CA VAL A 38 2.22 -9.86 -4.17
C VAL A 38 2.48 -11.34 -4.17
N PHE A 39 3.74 -11.73 -4.04
CA PHE A 39 4.12 -13.12 -3.93
C PHE A 39 5.39 -13.35 -3.11
N MET A 40 5.55 -14.56 -2.61
CA MET A 40 6.78 -15.03 -2.01
C MET A 40 7.76 -15.44 -3.12
N LEU A 41 9.05 -15.12 -2.95
CA LEU A 41 10.10 -15.51 -3.92
C LEU A 41 10.51 -16.98 -3.83
N GLY A 42 10.02 -17.71 -2.81
CA GLY A 42 10.39 -19.11 -2.57
C GLY A 42 11.79 -19.32 -1.97
N THR A 43 12.53 -18.25 -1.67
CA THR A 43 13.86 -18.33 -1.05
C THR A 43 13.80 -18.57 0.46
N VAL A 44 12.80 -18.01 1.13
CA VAL A 44 12.58 -18.12 2.58
C VAL A 44 11.07 -18.29 2.83
N PRO A 45 10.62 -19.42 3.43
CA PRO A 45 9.21 -19.60 3.80
C PRO A 45 8.86 -18.81 5.05
N PHE A 46 7.56 -18.60 5.30
CA PHE A 46 7.10 -18.09 6.59
C PHE A 46 7.39 -19.09 7.71
N PRO A 47 7.66 -18.62 8.95
CA PRO A 47 7.71 -19.47 10.13
C PRO A 47 6.42 -20.28 10.32
N ALA A 48 6.51 -21.41 11.03
CA ALA A 48 5.35 -22.27 11.26
C ALA A 48 4.23 -21.50 12.00
N GLY A 49 3.01 -21.54 11.46
CA GLY A 49 1.85 -20.84 12.01
C GLY A 49 1.80 -19.34 11.71
N MET A 50 2.71 -18.81 10.89
CA MET A 50 2.70 -17.41 10.45
C MET A 50 2.31 -17.27 8.98
N GLY A 51 1.82 -16.08 8.63
CA GLY A 51 1.54 -15.64 7.27
C GLY A 51 1.82 -14.15 7.14
N GLY A 52 1.68 -13.64 5.93
CA GLY A 52 1.88 -12.25 5.59
C GLY A 52 0.54 -11.51 5.41
N ALA A 53 0.27 -10.47 6.17
CA ALA A 53 -0.79 -9.52 5.90
C ALA A 53 -0.31 -8.42 4.96
N VAL A 54 -1.10 -8.12 3.95
CA VAL A 54 -0.78 -7.16 2.88
C VAL A 54 -1.61 -5.91 3.07
N TYR A 55 -0.94 -4.80 3.36
CA TYR A 55 -1.55 -3.49 3.50
C TYR A 55 -1.15 -2.57 2.36
N PHE A 56 -2.06 -1.68 2.01
CA PHE A 56 -1.82 -0.61 1.05
C PHE A 56 -2.07 0.74 1.71
N SER A 57 -1.11 1.64 1.56
CA SER A 57 -1.23 3.02 2.01
C SER A 57 -1.33 3.99 0.86
N PHE A 58 -2.25 4.94 0.99
CA PHE A 58 -2.39 6.08 0.09
C PHE A 58 -2.61 7.36 0.91
N PRO A 59 -2.15 8.52 0.39
CA PRO A 59 -2.42 9.80 1.04
C PRO A 59 -3.92 10.12 0.96
N ASP A 60 -4.52 10.45 2.10
CA ASP A 60 -5.90 10.90 2.17
C ASP A 60 -5.99 12.40 1.86
N PRO A 61 -6.81 12.80 0.87
CA PRO A 61 -6.90 14.20 0.45
C PRO A 61 -7.58 15.11 1.47
N ALA A 62 -8.32 14.57 2.46
CA ALA A 62 -9.01 15.37 3.47
C ALA A 62 -8.20 15.53 4.77
N SER A 63 -7.40 14.52 5.12
CA SER A 63 -6.67 14.45 6.39
C SER A 63 -5.18 14.75 6.22
N GLY A 64 -4.68 14.79 4.98
CA GLY A 64 -3.25 14.95 4.65
C GLY A 64 -2.35 13.79 5.11
N GLY A 65 -2.91 12.78 5.76
CA GLY A 65 -2.19 11.65 6.35
C GLY A 65 -2.28 10.36 5.54
N PRO A 66 -1.37 9.39 5.78
CA PRO A 66 -1.42 8.08 5.15
C PRO A 66 -2.56 7.23 5.72
N VAL A 67 -3.51 6.82 4.88
CA VAL A 67 -4.53 5.84 5.23
C VAL A 67 -4.04 4.46 4.88
N TRP A 68 -4.13 3.52 5.83
CA TRP A 68 -3.72 2.13 5.64
C TRP A 68 -4.95 1.23 5.52
N GLN A 69 -5.01 0.47 4.43
CA GLN A 69 -6.07 -0.51 4.20
C GLN A 69 -5.49 -1.92 4.07
N LEU A 70 -6.08 -2.87 4.80
CA LEU A 70 -5.78 -4.28 4.64
C LEU A 70 -6.39 -4.79 3.33
N LEU A 71 -5.55 -5.30 2.43
CA LEU A 71 -5.99 -5.89 1.16
C LEU A 71 -6.25 -7.39 1.27
N GLY A 72 -5.46 -8.08 2.10
CA GLY A 72 -5.59 -9.51 2.33
C GLY A 72 -4.31 -10.13 2.86
N PHE A 73 -4.11 -11.42 2.56
CA PHE A 73 -3.05 -12.22 3.17
C PHE A 73 -2.40 -13.18 2.17
N ILE A 74 -1.13 -13.51 2.43
CA ILE A 74 -0.34 -14.56 1.78
C ILE A 74 0.17 -15.53 2.84
N THR A 75 0.30 -16.81 2.51
CA THR A 75 0.80 -17.84 3.44
C THR A 75 1.70 -18.83 2.68
N ASN A 76 2.34 -19.76 3.39
CA ASN A 76 3.09 -20.83 2.72
C ASN A 76 2.21 -21.71 1.80
N GLU A 77 0.91 -21.86 2.12
CA GLU A 77 -0.05 -22.60 1.30
C GLU A 77 -0.58 -21.77 0.11
N LYS A 78 -0.70 -20.45 0.32
CA LYS A 78 -1.10 -19.48 -0.70
C LYS A 78 -0.01 -18.40 -0.83
N PRO A 79 1.10 -18.71 -1.53
CA PRO A 79 2.28 -17.85 -1.55
C PRO A 79 2.12 -16.61 -2.43
N SER A 80 0.98 -16.43 -3.10
CA SER A 80 0.74 -15.28 -3.97
C SER A 80 -0.73 -14.85 -3.97
N ALA A 81 -0.97 -13.54 -4.11
CA ALA A 81 -2.29 -12.94 -4.22
C ALA A 81 -2.26 -11.73 -5.16
N ILE A 82 -3.39 -11.46 -5.81
CA ILE A 82 -3.59 -10.30 -6.69
C ILE A 82 -4.66 -9.41 -6.06
N PHE A 83 -4.37 -8.12 -5.98
CA PHE A 83 -5.22 -7.12 -5.36
C PHE A 83 -5.57 -6.03 -6.36
N LYS A 84 -6.85 -5.65 -6.41
CA LYS A 84 -7.34 -4.53 -7.20
C LYS A 84 -7.27 -3.27 -6.34
N ILE A 85 -6.53 -2.27 -6.81
CA ILE A 85 -6.29 -1.00 -6.11
C ILE A 85 -7.18 0.13 -6.65
N SER A 86 -7.59 0.03 -7.93
CA SER A 86 -8.53 0.96 -8.55
C SER A 86 -9.89 0.91 -7.81
N GLY A 87 -10.23 1.97 -7.07
CA GLY A 87 -11.49 2.10 -6.34
C GLY A 87 -11.37 2.17 -4.82
N LEU A 88 -10.21 1.86 -4.23
CA LEU A 88 -9.99 1.97 -2.77
C LEU A 88 -10.04 3.41 -2.26
N LYS A 89 -9.90 4.39 -3.16
CA LYS A 89 -10.07 5.82 -2.88
C LYS A 89 -11.49 6.21 -2.42
N ALA A 90 -12.48 5.31 -2.53
CA ALA A 90 -13.88 5.59 -2.21
C ALA A 90 -14.42 4.69 -1.08
N GLY A 91 -14.02 4.99 0.16
CA GLY A 91 -14.90 4.90 1.34
C GLY A 91 -15.53 3.56 1.72
N GLU A 92 -14.73 2.60 2.18
CA GLU A 92 -15.21 1.52 3.06
C GLU A 92 -14.31 1.42 4.30
N GLY A 93 -14.44 2.37 5.21
CA GLY A 93 -13.67 2.35 6.46
C GLY A 93 -13.77 3.61 7.31
N GLY A 94 -14.98 3.98 7.75
CA GLY A 94 -15.14 4.94 8.85
C GLY A 94 -16.19 6.01 8.59
N ALA A 95 -17.26 5.98 9.38
CA ALA A 95 -18.35 6.93 9.33
C ALA A 95 -17.95 8.34 9.79
N SER A 96 -18.44 9.33 9.05
CA SER A 96 -18.93 10.64 9.49
C SER A 96 -18.34 11.24 10.77
N LEU A 97 -17.53 12.29 10.61
CA LEU A 97 -17.66 13.48 11.47
C LEU A 97 -17.38 14.74 10.64
N MET A 98 -18.45 15.49 10.37
CA MET A 98 -18.36 16.91 10.03
C MET A 98 -17.72 17.66 11.19
N CYS A 99 -16.66 18.40 10.92
CA CYS A 99 -16.43 19.69 11.57
C CYS A 99 -16.07 20.70 10.48
N CYS A 100 -16.90 21.71 10.35
CA CYS A 100 -16.68 22.94 9.60
C CYS A 100 -15.43 23.69 10.11
N ASP A 101 -14.62 24.23 9.19
CA ASP A 101 -13.89 25.48 9.44
C ASP A 101 -13.59 26.19 8.11
N ASP A 102 -14.10 27.41 7.98
CA ASP A 102 -13.77 28.41 6.97
C ASP A 102 -12.33 28.88 7.25
N GLY A 103 -11.41 28.69 6.31
CA GLY A 103 -10.06 29.23 6.36
C GLY A 103 -9.48 29.39 4.96
N ASP A 104 -9.50 30.63 4.47
CA ASP A 104 -8.64 31.13 3.40
C ASP A 104 -7.17 30.89 3.79
N ASP A 105 -6.42 30.16 2.94
CA ASP A 105 -4.96 30.28 2.87
C ASP A 105 -4.53 29.97 1.41
N ASP A 106 -4.20 31.04 0.70
CA ASP A 106 -3.44 31.04 -0.55
C ASP A 106 -2.00 30.58 -0.26
N ASP A 107 -1.63 29.37 -0.70
CA ASP A 107 -0.23 28.99 -0.86
C ASP A 107 -0.05 28.18 -2.16
N ASP A 108 0.52 28.86 -3.17
CA ASP A 108 1.11 28.30 -4.38
C ASP A 108 2.35 27.47 -4.01
N ASP A 109 2.17 26.19 -3.69
CA ASP A 109 3.27 25.23 -3.61
C ASP A 109 3.26 24.32 -4.86
N ASP A 110 4.23 24.57 -5.75
CA ASP A 110 4.71 23.64 -6.78
C ASP A 110 5.29 22.35 -6.11
N ASP A 111 4.44 21.54 -5.49
CA ASP A 111 4.82 20.21 -4.99
C ASP A 111 4.71 19.19 -6.13
N ASP A 112 5.78 19.07 -6.92
CA ASP A 112 6.10 17.86 -7.71
C ASP A 112 6.50 16.69 -6.77
N GLY A 113 5.90 16.66 -5.58
CA GLY A 113 6.00 15.60 -4.61
C GLY A 113 5.29 14.40 -5.18
N ARG A 114 6.07 13.53 -5.84
CA ARG A 114 5.62 12.19 -6.23
C ARG A 114 4.80 11.62 -5.09
N LYS A 115 3.47 11.58 -5.25
CA LYS A 115 2.60 10.99 -4.25
C LYS A 115 3.00 9.53 -4.11
N THR A 116 3.74 9.21 -3.05
CA THR A 116 4.28 7.87 -2.85
C THR A 116 3.25 7.05 -2.08
N SER A 117 2.81 5.94 -2.66
CA SER A 117 2.08 4.92 -1.91
C SER A 117 3.04 3.85 -1.43
N GLN A 118 2.75 3.31 -0.25
CA GLN A 118 3.54 2.27 0.37
C GLN A 118 2.71 1.00 0.49
N PHE A 119 3.24 -0.14 0.05
CA PHE A 119 2.74 -1.44 0.45
C PHE A 119 3.49 -1.89 1.69
N MET A 120 2.79 -2.38 2.70
CA MET A 120 3.41 -2.95 3.88
C MET A 120 3.00 -4.42 4.04
N PHE A 121 4.02 -5.26 4.19
CA PHE A 121 3.91 -6.66 4.56
C PHE A 121 4.16 -6.78 6.05
N LEU A 122 3.27 -7.49 6.74
CA LEU A 122 3.34 -7.86 8.16
C LEU A 122 3.33 -9.37 8.28
#